data_AF-A0A178AZM4-F1
#
_entry.id   AF-A0A178AZM4-F1
#
_cell.length_a   1.000
_cell.length_b   1.000
_cell.length_c   1.000
_cell.angle_alpha   90.00
_cell.angle_beta   90.00
_cell.angle_gamma   90.00
#
_symmetry.space_group_name_H-M   'P 1'
#
loop_
_entity.id
_entity.type
_entity.pdbx_description
1 polymer ?
#
loop_
_entity_poly.entity_id
_entity_poly.type
_entity_poly.pdbx_seq_one_letter_code
_entity_poly.pdbx_strand_id
1 'polypeptide(L)'
;MSDKEAIDEQPAATRSCVTWDVEDPIQKEITGILKSFQYDIMGIISLGRDGVMRSLTADRKVLSAVPFRAELVIAFLERFKGSGMEEWNKKLEGADGTKTPEEKWFAPDDDILPAPLPQERLDEVKNGSEEHKERLRKLLREKENYVDSSGVLD
;
A
#
# COMPACT_ATOMS: atom_id res chain seq x y z
N MET A 1 50.32 -8.28 13.79
CA MET A 1 49.17 -7.44 14.15
C MET A 1 48.93 -6.47 13.01
N SER A 2 48.04 -6.83 12.10
CA SER A 2 47.50 -5.96 11.04
C SER A 2 46.14 -6.52 10.72
N ASP A 3 45.16 -6.12 11.51
CA ASP A 3 43.76 -6.39 11.25
C ASP A 3 43.34 -5.45 10.12
N LYS A 4 43.02 -6.07 8.98
CA LYS A 4 42.42 -5.38 7.83
C LYS A 4 40.92 -5.35 8.07
N GLU A 5 40.39 -4.14 8.00
CA GLU A 5 38.98 -3.80 8.11
C GLU A 5 38.12 -4.69 7.21
N ALA A 6 37.20 -5.41 7.84
CA ALA A 6 36.10 -6.07 7.16
C ALA A 6 35.17 -4.96 6.65
N ILE A 7 35.24 -4.71 5.34
CA ILE A 7 34.20 -4.00 4.61
C ILE A 7 32.98 -4.93 4.67
N ASP A 8 32.04 -4.60 5.55
CA ASP A 8 30.71 -5.20 5.58
C ASP A 8 29.99 -4.74 4.31
N GLU A 9 30.30 -5.41 3.19
CA GLU A 9 29.42 -5.47 2.04
C GLU A 9 28.12 -6.08 2.53
N GLN A 10 27.19 -5.25 2.99
CA GLN A 10 25.80 -5.65 3.10
C GLN A 10 25.41 -6.23 1.73
N PRO A 11 25.13 -7.53 1.63
CA PRO A 11 24.74 -8.10 0.35
C PRO A 11 23.48 -7.36 -0.06
N ALA A 12 23.55 -6.71 -1.23
CA ALA A 12 22.42 -6.06 -1.87
C ALA A 12 21.25 -7.03 -1.76
N ALA A 13 20.29 -6.72 -0.86
CA ALA A 13 19.14 -7.56 -0.62
C ALA A 13 18.57 -7.87 -1.99
N THR A 14 18.72 -9.13 -2.40
CA THR A 14 18.21 -9.62 -3.67
C THR A 14 16.76 -9.20 -3.66
N ARG A 15 16.40 -8.32 -4.59
CA ARG A 15 15.02 -7.96 -4.86
C ARG A 15 14.35 -9.27 -5.27
N SER A 16 13.90 -10.09 -4.32
CA SER A 16 12.79 -11.01 -4.57
C SER A 16 11.53 -10.15 -4.61
N CYS A 17 11.51 -9.21 -5.55
CA CYS A 17 10.27 -8.72 -6.09
C CYS A 17 9.66 -9.94 -6.76
N VAL A 18 8.81 -10.62 -6.03
CA VAL A 18 8.06 -11.76 -6.51
C VAL A 18 7.37 -11.26 -7.79
N THR A 19 7.75 -11.85 -8.91
CA THR A 19 7.33 -11.42 -10.23
C THR A 19 5.92 -11.97 -10.43
N TRP A 20 4.90 -11.18 -10.09
CA TRP A 20 3.53 -11.47 -10.49
C TRP A 20 3.52 -11.61 -12.01
N ASP A 21 2.78 -12.58 -12.53
CA ASP A 21 2.72 -12.80 -13.96
C ASP A 21 2.12 -11.56 -14.64
N VAL A 22 2.97 -10.79 -15.31
CA VAL A 22 2.57 -9.56 -15.99
C VAL A 22 1.76 -9.86 -17.25
N GLU A 23 1.71 -11.11 -17.71
CA GLU A 23 0.90 -11.55 -18.84
C GLU A 23 -0.49 -12.04 -18.44
N ASP A 24 -0.69 -12.44 -17.19
CA ASP A 24 -1.98 -12.85 -16.65
C ASP A 24 -3.00 -11.68 -16.72
N PRO A 25 -4.15 -11.86 -17.42
CA PRO A 25 -5.20 -10.86 -17.50
C PRO A 25 -5.71 -10.36 -16.14
N ILE A 26 -5.82 -11.23 -15.13
CA ILE A 26 -6.28 -10.88 -13.78
C ILE A 26 -5.24 -10.00 -13.09
N GLN A 27 -3.95 -10.31 -13.24
CA GLN A 27 -2.87 -9.48 -12.71
C GLN A 27 -2.78 -8.13 -13.43
N LYS A 28 -3.06 -8.08 -14.74
CA LYS A 28 -3.18 -6.83 -15.50
C LYS A 28 -4.36 -6.00 -14.99
N GLU A 29 -5.51 -6.61 -14.73
CA GLU A 29 -6.71 -5.98 -14.18
C GLU A 29 -6.41 -5.33 -12.82
N ILE A 30 -5.83 -6.08 -11.87
CA ILE A 30 -5.43 -5.55 -10.55
C ILE A 30 -4.47 -4.36 -10.72
N THR A 31 -3.47 -4.49 -11.60
CA THR A 31 -2.51 -3.40 -11.85
C THR A 31 -3.19 -2.16 -12.44
N GLY A 32 -4.18 -2.35 -13.30
CA GLY A 32 -5.01 -1.27 -13.84
C GLY A 32 -5.80 -0.55 -12.75
N ILE A 33 -6.46 -1.31 -11.87
CA ILE A 33 -7.22 -0.76 -10.74
C ILE A 33 -6.29 0.02 -9.80
N LEU A 34 -5.14 -0.53 -9.42
CA LEU A 34 -4.20 0.18 -8.55
C LEU A 34 -3.66 1.45 -9.22
N LYS A 35 -3.43 1.45 -10.54
CA LYS A 35 -2.99 2.67 -11.23
C LYS A 35 -4.04 3.77 -11.28
N SER A 36 -5.34 3.44 -11.19
CA SER A 36 -6.41 4.44 -11.23
C SER A 36 -6.72 5.06 -9.86
N PHE A 37 -6.19 4.50 -8.77
CA PHE A 37 -6.43 5.01 -7.43
C PHE A 37 -5.78 6.38 -7.21
N GLN A 38 -6.42 7.20 -6.39
CA GLN A 38 -5.79 8.34 -5.74
C GLN A 38 -5.02 7.86 -4.50
N TYR A 39 -3.82 8.36 -4.28
CA TYR A 39 -2.92 7.97 -3.19
C TYR A 39 -2.57 9.16 -2.32
N ASP A 40 -2.40 8.91 -1.03
CA ASP A 40 -1.77 9.86 -0.12
C ASP A 40 -0.29 9.49 0.07
N ILE A 41 0.59 10.48 0.12
CA ILE A 41 2.03 10.24 0.31
C ILE A 41 2.37 9.61 1.67
N MET A 42 1.52 9.83 2.68
CA MET A 42 1.60 9.22 4.02
C MET A 42 0.55 8.10 4.20
N GLY A 43 -0.12 7.73 3.10
CA GLY A 43 -1.20 6.76 3.06
C GLY A 43 -0.74 5.33 2.83
N ILE A 44 -1.72 4.44 2.71
CA ILE A 44 -1.51 3.03 2.36
C ILE A 44 -2.61 2.54 1.43
N ILE A 45 -2.35 1.42 0.77
CA ILE A 45 -3.40 0.57 0.21
C ILE A 45 -3.75 -0.53 1.20
N SER A 46 -5.03 -0.89 1.25
CA SER A 46 -5.51 -1.94 2.15
C SER A 46 -6.63 -2.72 1.48
N LEU A 47 -6.49 -4.05 1.50
CA LEU A 47 -7.57 -4.97 1.17
C LEU A 47 -8.27 -5.37 2.46
N GLY A 48 -9.54 -4.99 2.59
CA GLY A 48 -10.36 -5.34 3.75
C GLY A 48 -10.90 -6.78 3.67
N ARG A 49 -11.33 -7.31 4.83
CA ARG A 49 -12.01 -8.61 4.93
C ARG A 49 -13.36 -8.64 4.21
N ASP A 50 -13.91 -7.46 3.93
CA ASP A 50 -15.08 -7.23 3.09
C ASP A 50 -14.78 -7.31 1.58
N GLY A 51 -13.53 -7.63 1.19
CA GLY A 51 -13.13 -7.80 -0.20
C GLY A 51 -13.02 -6.50 -0.99
N VAL A 52 -13.03 -5.35 -0.33
CA VAL A 52 -12.89 -4.05 -0.98
C VAL A 52 -11.46 -3.56 -0.84
N MET A 53 -10.84 -3.23 -1.98
CA MET A 53 -9.52 -2.64 -2.06
C MET A 53 -9.65 -1.12 -1.90
N ARG A 54 -8.90 -0.53 -0.96
CA ARG A 54 -8.96 0.89 -0.64
C ARG A 54 -7.58 1.54 -0.70
N SER A 55 -7.55 2.79 -1.15
CA SER A 55 -6.47 3.72 -0.86
C SER A 55 -6.88 4.61 0.31
N LEU A 56 -6.01 4.72 1.30
CA LEU A 56 -6.27 5.36 2.57
C LEU A 56 -5.24 6.45 2.83
N THR A 57 -5.67 7.57 3.40
CA THR A 57 -4.79 8.59 3.99
C THR A 57 -4.07 8.07 5.25
N ALA A 58 -3.17 8.89 5.81
CA ALA A 58 -2.54 8.63 7.11
C ALA A 58 -3.55 8.41 8.25
N ASP A 59 -4.65 9.17 8.26
CA ASP A 59 -5.75 9.06 9.23
C ASP A 59 -6.84 8.03 8.83
N ARG A 60 -6.58 7.22 7.80
CA ARG A 60 -7.45 6.15 7.30
C ARG A 60 -8.77 6.61 6.68
N LYS A 61 -8.85 7.86 6.23
CA LYS A 61 -9.91 8.28 5.32
C LYS A 61 -9.72 7.62 3.96
N VAL A 62 -10.82 7.18 3.36
CA VAL A 62 -10.81 6.50 2.07
C VAL A 62 -10.71 7.53 0.94
N LEU A 63 -9.68 7.43 0.11
CA LEU A 63 -9.49 8.26 -1.09
C LEU A 63 -10.04 7.59 -2.35
N SER A 64 -9.90 6.28 -2.45
CA SER A 64 -10.38 5.48 -3.57
C SER A 64 -10.73 4.10 -3.06
N ALA A 65 -11.78 3.50 -3.62
CA ALA A 65 -12.22 2.17 -3.27
C ALA A 65 -12.75 1.44 -4.50
N VAL A 66 -12.41 0.16 -4.64
CA VAL A 66 -12.96 -0.72 -5.67
C VAL A 66 -13.24 -2.10 -5.04
N PRO A 67 -14.43 -2.68 -5.26
CA PRO A 67 -14.73 -4.03 -4.83
C PRO A 67 -13.92 -5.02 -5.67
N PHE A 68 -13.19 -5.92 -5.01
CA PHE A 68 -12.54 -7.02 -5.71
C PHE A 68 -13.50 -8.21 -5.71
N ARG A 69 -13.78 -8.74 -6.91
CA ARG A 69 -14.37 -10.09 -7.03
C ARG A 69 -13.41 -11.12 -6.44
N ALA A 70 -13.93 -12.25 -5.98
CA ALA A 70 -13.13 -13.29 -5.31
C ALA A 70 -11.84 -13.67 -6.07
N GLU A 71 -11.89 -13.75 -7.40
CA GLU A 71 -10.71 -14.03 -8.24
C GLU A 71 -9.62 -12.96 -8.14
N LEU A 72 -9.99 -11.67 -8.07
CA LEU A 72 -9.03 -10.56 -7.87
C LEU A 72 -8.45 -10.56 -6.47
N VAL A 73 -9.25 -10.92 -5.45
CA VAL A 73 -8.75 -11.10 -4.09
C VAL A 73 -7.67 -12.18 -4.08
N ILE A 74 -7.97 -13.38 -4.60
CA ILE A 74 -7.02 -14.48 -4.66
C ILE A 74 -5.74 -14.04 -5.38
N ALA A 75 -5.86 -13.53 -6.60
CA ALA A 75 -4.72 -13.08 -7.41
C ALA A 75 -3.93 -11.93 -6.76
N PHE A 76 -4.57 -11.04 -5.99
CA PHE A 76 -3.87 -10.02 -5.21
C PHE A 76 -3.13 -10.63 -4.02
N LEU A 77 -3.69 -11.63 -3.32
CA LEU A 77 -2.98 -12.32 -2.24
C LEU A 77 -1.80 -13.15 -2.74
N GLU A 78 -1.86 -13.64 -3.98
CA GLU A 78 -0.70 -14.23 -4.65
C GLU A 78 0.46 -13.23 -4.72
N ARG A 79 0.14 -11.92 -4.74
CA ARG A 79 1.10 -10.81 -4.63
C ARG A 79 1.87 -10.72 -3.30
N PHE A 80 1.67 -11.66 -2.40
CA PHE A 80 2.38 -11.67 -1.12
C PHE A 80 2.78 -13.09 -0.71
N LYS A 81 2.65 -14.08 -1.60
CA LYS A 81 3.09 -15.46 -1.34
C LYS A 81 4.60 -15.48 -1.03
N GLY A 82 4.97 -16.13 0.06
CA GLY A 82 6.36 -16.20 0.54
C GLY A 82 6.85 -14.92 1.24
N SER A 83 5.98 -13.93 1.47
CA SER A 83 6.29 -12.79 2.34
C SER A 83 5.88 -13.09 3.80
N GLY A 84 6.33 -12.26 4.75
CA GLY A 84 5.88 -12.32 6.14
C GLY A 84 4.39 -11.99 6.37
N MET A 85 3.59 -11.78 5.32
CA MET A 85 2.16 -11.43 5.38
C MET A 85 1.22 -12.64 5.22
N GLU A 86 1.72 -13.87 5.29
CA GLU A 86 0.91 -15.07 5.03
C GLU A 86 -0.28 -15.23 6.00
N GLU A 87 -0.11 -14.89 7.28
CA GLU A 87 -1.19 -14.92 8.26
C GLU A 87 -2.30 -13.90 7.93
N TRP A 88 -1.92 -12.77 7.35
CA TRP A 88 -2.87 -11.76 6.89
C TRP A 88 -3.64 -12.26 5.66
N ASN A 89 -2.95 -12.91 4.72
CA ASN A 89 -3.57 -13.50 3.54
C ASN A 89 -4.66 -14.52 3.91
N LYS A 90 -4.42 -15.37 4.92
CA LYS A 90 -5.41 -16.35 5.40
C LYS A 90 -6.69 -15.70 5.94
N LYS A 91 -6.59 -14.52 6.56
CA LYS A 91 -7.78 -13.78 7.05
C LYS A 91 -8.62 -13.17 5.93
N LEU A 92 -8.04 -13.05 4.73
CA LEU A 92 -8.69 -12.51 3.55
C LEU A 92 -9.15 -13.61 2.57
N GLU A 93 -8.86 -14.89 2.87
CA GLU A 93 -9.38 -16.01 2.09
C GLU A 93 -10.91 -16.03 2.12
N GLY A 94 -11.52 -16.09 0.94
CA GLY A 94 -12.98 -16.09 0.78
C GLY A 94 -13.64 -14.71 0.80
N ALA A 95 -12.87 -13.62 0.93
CA ALA A 95 -13.40 -12.27 0.79
C ALA A 95 -13.88 -11.99 -0.65
N ASP A 96 -14.99 -11.25 -0.77
CA ASP A 96 -15.61 -10.92 -2.06
C ASP A 96 -16.33 -9.57 -1.97
N GLY A 97 -15.71 -8.54 -2.52
CA GLY A 97 -16.19 -7.17 -2.48
C GLY A 97 -17.47 -6.94 -3.27
N THR A 98 -17.84 -7.85 -4.17
CA THR A 98 -19.09 -7.72 -4.95
C THR A 98 -20.34 -7.89 -4.08
N LYS A 99 -20.19 -8.44 -2.87
CA LYS A 99 -21.25 -8.59 -1.87
C LYS A 99 -21.35 -7.41 -0.91
N THR A 100 -20.37 -6.50 -0.96
CA THR A 100 -20.30 -5.35 -0.06
C THR A 100 -21.06 -4.17 -0.69
N PRO A 101 -22.05 -3.58 0.01
CA PRO A 101 -22.78 -2.42 -0.49
C PRO A 101 -21.84 -1.24 -0.80
N GLU A 102 -22.16 -0.46 -1.82
CA GLU A 102 -21.31 0.65 -2.29
C GLU A 102 -21.10 1.72 -1.19
N GLU A 103 -22.09 1.92 -0.32
CA GLU A 103 -21.97 2.84 0.81
C GLU A 103 -20.84 2.43 1.76
N LYS A 104 -20.61 1.12 1.92
CA LYS A 104 -19.56 0.56 2.77
C LYS A 104 -18.18 0.63 2.12
N TRP A 105 -18.08 0.95 0.83
CA TRP A 105 -16.77 1.07 0.17
C TRP A 105 -16.00 2.27 0.71
N PHE A 106 -16.68 3.40 0.95
CA PHE A 106 -16.08 4.62 1.49
C PHE A 106 -16.34 4.82 2.99
N ALA A 107 -17.33 4.12 3.56
CA ALA A 107 -17.62 4.08 5.00
C ALA A 107 -17.59 2.63 5.53
N PRO A 108 -16.40 1.99 5.58
CA PRO A 108 -16.25 0.64 6.13
C PRO A 108 -16.58 0.60 7.62
N ASP A 109 -16.86 -0.59 8.13
CA ASP A 109 -16.98 -0.83 9.57
C ASP A 109 -15.62 -0.66 10.27
N ASP A 110 -15.66 -0.25 11.54
CA ASP A 110 -14.47 0.19 12.30
C ASP A 110 -13.37 -0.88 12.41
N ASP A 111 -13.70 -2.17 12.29
CA ASP A 111 -12.78 -3.30 12.41
C ASP A 111 -12.18 -3.76 11.07
N ILE A 112 -12.56 -3.12 9.96
CA ILE A 112 -12.07 -3.44 8.62
C ILE A 112 -10.77 -2.69 8.32
N LEU A 113 -10.68 -1.42 8.75
CA LEU A 113 -9.54 -0.57 8.45
C LEU A 113 -8.35 -0.85 9.41
N PRO A 114 -7.12 -0.81 8.91
CA PRO A 114 -5.94 -0.88 9.76
C PRO A 114 -5.80 0.39 10.61
N ALA A 115 -5.09 0.29 11.73
CA ALA A 115 -4.87 1.42 12.63
C ALA A 115 -4.22 2.62 11.91
N PRO A 116 -4.61 3.87 12.22
CA PRO A 116 -4.01 5.07 11.67
C PRO A 116 -2.50 5.16 11.86
N LEU A 117 -1.84 5.93 10.99
CA LEU A 117 -0.42 6.21 11.15
C LEU A 117 -0.20 7.03 12.43
N PRO A 118 0.72 6.63 13.34
CA PRO A 118 1.00 7.39 14.55
C PRO A 118 1.47 8.81 14.25
N GLN A 119 1.05 9.78 15.05
CA GLN A 119 1.43 11.18 14.88
C GLN A 119 2.95 11.39 14.87
N GLU A 120 3.68 10.63 15.70
CA GLU A 120 5.15 10.67 15.75
C GLU A 120 5.78 10.45 14.36
N ARG A 121 5.21 9.55 13.56
CA ARG A 121 5.70 9.26 12.19
C ARG A 121 5.40 10.40 11.22
N LEU A 122 4.28 11.11 11.41
CA LEU A 122 3.97 12.31 10.63
C LEU A 122 4.95 13.43 10.99
N ASP A 123 5.22 13.62 12.28
CA ASP A 123 6.14 14.63 12.78
C ASP A 123 7.59 14.34 12.37
N GLU A 124 8.00 13.07 12.30
CA GLU A 124 9.30 12.64 11.76
C GLU A 124 9.49 13.10 10.31
N VAL A 125 8.47 12.94 9.46
CA VAL A 125 8.54 13.36 8.06
C VAL A 125 8.47 14.88 7.94
N LYS A 126 7.60 15.52 8.73
CA LYS A 126 7.44 16.98 8.76
C LYS A 126 8.70 17.70 9.26
N ASN A 127 9.42 17.13 10.23
CA ASN A 127 10.68 17.65 10.75
C ASN A 127 11.91 17.02 10.07
N GLY A 128 11.69 16.15 9.08
CA GLY A 128 12.73 15.45 8.35
C GLY A 128 13.56 16.39 7.46
N SER A 129 14.59 15.82 6.82
CA SER A 129 15.47 16.60 5.95
C SER A 129 14.73 17.18 4.74
N GLU A 130 15.15 18.37 4.30
CA GLU A 130 14.60 18.97 3.08
C GLU A 130 14.83 18.12 1.83
N GLU A 131 15.87 17.29 1.80
CA GLU A 131 16.07 16.32 0.72
C GLU A 131 14.95 15.27 0.68
N HIS A 132 14.53 14.76 1.85
CA HIS A 132 13.42 13.81 1.92
C HIS A 132 12.11 14.46 1.46
N LYS A 133 11.82 15.67 1.93
CA LYS A 133 10.64 16.43 1.50
C LYS A 133 10.67 16.76 0.02
N GLU A 134 11.81 17.13 -0.55
CA GLU A 134 11.93 17.43 -1.98
C GLU A 134 11.65 16.18 -2.84
N ARG A 135 12.04 14.99 -2.39
CA ARG A 135 11.68 13.73 -3.07
C ARG A 135 10.16 13.52 -3.07
N LEU A 136 9.48 13.80 -1.96
CA LEU A 136 8.02 13.70 -1.86
C LEU A 136 7.32 14.77 -2.72
N ARG A 137 7.80 16.02 -2.70
CA ARG A 137 7.31 17.09 -3.60
C ARG A 137 7.49 16.71 -5.07
N LYS A 138 8.62 16.11 -5.43
CA LYS A 138 8.87 15.60 -6.78
C LYS A 138 7.87 14.50 -7.16
N LEU A 139 7.58 13.56 -6.25
CA LEU A 139 6.57 12.53 -6.47
C LEU A 139 5.21 13.14 -6.78
N LEU A 140 4.77 14.15 -6.01
CA LEU A 140 3.52 14.87 -6.25
C LEU A 140 3.48 15.58 -7.61
N ARG A 141 4.61 16.12 -8.08
CA ARG A 141 4.70 16.74 -9.42
C ARG A 141 4.67 15.73 -10.56
N GLU A 142 5.25 14.55 -10.36
CA GLU A 142 5.33 13.49 -11.38
C GLU A 142 4.07 12.62 -11.43
N LYS A 143 3.32 12.53 -10.33
CA LYS A 143 2.15 11.66 -10.18
C LYS A 143 0.92 12.48 -9.84
N GLU A 144 0.09 12.72 -10.84
CA GLU A 144 -1.16 13.48 -10.71
C GLU A 144 -2.17 12.86 -9.74
N ASN A 145 -2.08 11.54 -9.50
CA ASN A 145 -2.96 10.82 -8.60
C ASN A 145 -2.45 10.76 -7.15
N TYR A 146 -1.34 11.44 -6.79
CA TYR A 146 -0.86 11.51 -5.41
C TYR A 146 -1.21 12.87 -4.77
N VAL A 147 -1.51 12.85 -3.47
CA VAL A 147 -1.82 14.03 -2.66
C VAL A 147 -1.07 14.02 -1.34
N ASP A 148 -0.89 15.21 -0.74
CA ASP A 148 -0.48 15.37 0.66
C ASP A 148 -1.70 15.82 1.48
N SER A 149 -2.49 14.84 1.93
CA SER A 149 -3.63 15.13 2.80
C SER A 149 -3.22 15.48 4.23
N SER A 150 -2.01 15.08 4.63
CA SER A 150 -1.45 15.27 5.97
C SER A 150 -0.75 16.62 6.18
N GLY A 151 -0.45 17.36 5.11
CA GLY A 151 0.25 18.65 5.16
C GLY A 151 1.66 18.53 5.75
N VAL A 152 2.37 17.43 5.45
CA VAL A 152 3.73 17.22 5.97
C VAL A 152 4.80 17.94 5.14
N LEU A 153 4.44 18.42 3.94
CA LEU A 153 5.33 19.14 3.03
C LEU A 153 5.18 20.66 3.03
N ASP A 154 4.18 21.18 3.74
CA ASP A 154 3.88 22.61 3.93
C ASP A 154 4.86 23.30 4.91
#